data_AF-A0A2X3JDX0-F1
#
_entry.id   AF-A0A2X3JDX0-F1
#
_cell.length_a   1.000
_cell.length_b   1.000
_cell.length_c   1.000
_cell.angle_alpha   90.00
_cell.angle_beta   90.00
_cell.angle_gamma   90.00
#
_symmetry.space_group_name_H-M   'P 1'
#
loop_
_entity.id
_entity.type
_entity.pdbx_description
1 polymer ?
#
loop_
_entity_poly.entity_id
_entity_poly.type
_entity_poly.pdbx_seq_one_letter_code
_entity_poly.pdbx_strand_id
1 'polypeptide(L)'
;MLDTDKYPDVICQHWQEKGGQPNVTFTTTSFETVRSLVAKGRGVTILSDLVYRPWSLEGLRVMRKTIEDSATYMDVGAVAVKGKMLAESERMVLDYLRGIIIRLDDNA
;
A
#
# COMPACT_ATOMS: atom_id res chain seq x y z
N MET A 1 -4.56 -15.65 -7.41
CA MET A 1 -3.75 -15.36 -6.22
C MET A 1 -3.02 -14.06 -6.51
N LEU A 2 -3.44 -12.95 -5.90
CA LEU A 2 -2.73 -11.67 -6.03
C LEU A 2 -1.64 -11.69 -4.96
N ASP A 3 -0.50 -12.20 -5.38
CA ASP A 3 0.78 -12.25 -4.68
C ASP A 3 1.14 -10.85 -4.16
N THR A 4 0.70 -10.58 -2.92
CA THR A 4 1.07 -9.40 -2.13
C THR A 4 2.38 -9.67 -1.35
N ASP A 5 2.99 -10.83 -1.59
CA ASP A 5 4.07 -11.47 -0.84
C ASP A 5 5.48 -10.96 -1.19
N LYS A 6 5.67 -10.21 -2.28
CA LYS A 6 6.99 -9.65 -2.63
C LYS A 6 7.31 -8.29 -2.01
N TYR A 7 6.32 -7.61 -1.43
CA TYR A 7 6.52 -6.24 -0.91
C TYR A 7 7.54 -6.17 0.25
N PRO A 8 7.58 -7.12 1.20
CA PRO A 8 8.63 -7.17 2.21
C PRO A 8 10.04 -7.27 1.61
N ASP A 9 10.21 -8.07 0.56
CA ASP A 9 11.50 -8.26 -0.10
C ASP A 9 11.97 -6.97 -0.79
N VAL A 10 11.07 -6.27 -1.46
CA VAL A 10 11.36 -4.98 -2.13
C VAL A 10 11.81 -3.93 -1.10
N ILE A 11 11.13 -3.83 0.05
CA ILE A 11 11.52 -2.87 1.11
C ILE A 11 12.88 -3.24 1.70
N CYS A 12 13.10 -4.53 1.99
CA CYS A 12 14.37 -5.01 2.54
C CYS A 12 15.53 -4.75 1.57
N GLN A 13 15.34 -5.04 0.28
CA GLN A 13 16.34 -4.77 -0.75
C GLN A 13 16.63 -3.27 -0.86
N HIS A 14 15.59 -2.43 -0.89
CA HIS A 14 15.76 -0.97 -0.95
C HIS A 14 16.59 -0.43 0.23
N TRP A 15 16.36 -0.94 1.44
CA TRP A 15 17.17 -0.58 2.61
C TRP A 15 18.62 -1.06 2.48
N GLN A 16 18.83 -2.30 2.02
CA GLN A 16 20.17 -2.85 1.81
C GLN A 16 20.98 -2.05 0.78
N GLU A 17 20.35 -1.62 -0.32
CA GLU A 17 20.96 -0.78 -1.35
C GLU A 17 21.43 0.58 -0.79
N LYS A 18 20.75 1.09 0.24
CA LYS A 18 21.10 2.33 0.96
C LYS A 18 22.02 2.08 2.17
N GLY A 19 22.51 0.85 2.37
CA GLY A 19 23.41 0.49 3.47
C GLY A 19 22.71 0.27 4.83
N GLY A 20 21.39 0.21 4.85
CA GLY A 20 20.59 -0.06 6.04
C GLY A 20 20.11 -1.50 6.13
N GLN A 21 19.79 -1.96 7.34
CA GLN A 21 19.10 -3.23 7.57
C GLN A 21 17.93 -3.00 8.54
N PRO A 22 16.67 -3.14 8.10
CA PRO A 22 15.53 -2.94 8.98
C PRO A 22 15.48 -4.04 10.04
N ASN A 23 15.29 -3.65 11.31
CA ASN A 23 15.07 -4.59 12.40
C ASN A 23 13.58 -4.99 12.46
N VAL A 24 13.23 -6.10 11.79
CA VAL A 24 11.84 -6.59 11.76
C VAL A 24 11.54 -7.41 13.01
N THR A 25 10.81 -6.82 13.95
CA THR A 25 10.42 -7.49 15.22
C THR A 25 9.09 -8.23 15.13
N PHE A 26 8.24 -7.92 14.14
CA PHE A 26 6.92 -8.54 13.99
C PHE A 26 6.46 -8.53 12.53
N THR A 27 5.83 -9.63 12.09
CA THR A 27 5.30 -9.80 10.74
C THR A 27 3.88 -10.34 10.80
N THR A 28 2.97 -9.78 9.99
CA THR A 28 1.57 -10.21 9.89
C THR A 28 1.01 -9.88 8.52
N THR A 29 0.00 -10.63 8.08
CA THR A 29 -0.79 -10.34 6.88
C THR A 29 -2.00 -9.45 7.16
N SER A 30 -2.27 -9.13 8.43
CA SER A 30 -3.39 -8.29 8.85
C SER A 30 -2.99 -6.82 8.94
N PHE A 31 -3.54 -5.99 8.04
CA PHE A 31 -3.33 -4.53 8.10
C PHE A 31 -3.82 -3.92 9.41
N GLU A 32 -4.90 -4.43 10.00
CA GLU A 32 -5.38 -3.91 11.29
C GLU A 32 -4.45 -4.25 12.45
N THR A 33 -3.82 -5.42 12.42
CA THR A 33 -2.83 -5.76 13.43
C THR A 33 -1.63 -4.81 13.35
N VAL A 34 -1.15 -4.51 12.14
CA VAL A 34 -0.11 -3.48 11.95
C VAL A 34 -0.56 -2.13 12.48
N ARG A 35 -1.77 -1.69 12.12
CA ARG A 35 -2.32 -0.38 12.50
C ARG A 35 -2.44 -0.22 14.01
N SER A 36 -2.98 -1.23 14.69
CA SER A 36 -3.10 -1.26 16.14
C SER A 36 -1.73 -1.17 16.83
N LEU A 37 -0.71 -1.90 16.34
CA LEU A 37 0.64 -1.84 16.89
C LEU A 37 1.29 -0.46 16.72
N VAL A 38 1.20 0.12 15.53
CA VAL A 38 1.76 1.45 15.23
C VAL A 38 1.04 2.52 16.05
N ALA A 39 -0.29 2.50 16.11
CA ALA A 39 -1.08 3.47 16.87
C ALA A 39 -0.83 3.38 18.39
N LYS A 40 -0.45 2.20 18.90
CA LYS A 40 -0.02 1.98 20.29
C LYS A 40 1.45 2.34 20.55
N GLY A 41 2.18 2.84 19.55
CA GLY A 41 3.60 3.18 19.67
C GLY A 41 4.53 1.97 19.79
N ARG A 42 4.10 0.79 19.32
CA ARG A 42 4.89 -0.46 19.39
C ARG A 42 5.83 -0.65 18.20
N GLY A 43 5.92 0.33 17.30
CA GLY A 43 6.82 0.30 16.16
C GLY A 43 6.38 1.26 15.06
N VAL A 44 7.06 1.18 13.93
CA VAL A 44 6.74 1.88 12.68
C VAL A 44 6.52 0.87 11.56
N THR A 45 5.82 1.29 10.52
CA THR A 45 5.61 0.47 9.32
C THR A 45 5.77 1.34 8.07
N ILE A 46 6.20 0.73 6.97
CA ILE A 46 6.24 1.35 5.64
C ILE A 46 5.27 0.56 4.77
N LEU A 47 4.18 1.22 4.36
CA LEU A 47 3.12 0.63 3.56
C LEU A 47 2.66 1.64 2.51
N SER A 48 2.01 1.14 1.45
CA SER A 48 1.37 1.99 0.45
C SER A 48 0.29 2.87 1.06
N ASP A 49 0.14 4.09 0.55
CA ASP A 49 -0.96 4.99 0.93
C ASP A 49 -2.35 4.39 0.63
N LEU A 50 -2.44 3.41 -0.27
CA LEU A 50 -3.68 2.68 -0.57
C LEU A 50 -4.31 2.03 0.67
N VAL A 51 -3.52 1.70 1.68
CA VAL A 51 -3.98 1.07 2.93
C VAL A 51 -3.93 2.03 4.12
N TYR A 52 -3.57 3.29 3.91
CA TYR A 52 -3.53 4.27 4.99
C TYR A 52 -4.94 4.62 5.47
N ARG A 53 -5.14 4.45 6.78
CA ARG A 53 -6.33 4.92 7.49
C ARG A 53 -5.84 5.59 8.76
N PRO A 54 -6.35 6.80 9.09
CA PRO A 54 -5.80 7.59 10.19
C PRO A 54 -6.15 7.07 11.59
N TRP A 55 -6.99 6.04 11.70
CA TRP A 55 -7.50 5.52 12.97
C TRP A 55 -7.44 4.00 12.96
N SER A 56 -6.99 3.40 14.05
CA SER A 56 -7.16 1.96 14.32
C SER A 56 -8.60 1.66 14.73
N LEU A 57 -8.98 0.38 14.77
CA LEU A 57 -10.30 -0.04 15.27
C LEU A 57 -10.56 0.40 16.73
N GLU A 58 -9.50 0.55 17.53
CA GLU A 58 -9.59 1.05 18.91
C GLU A 58 -9.69 2.58 19.00
N GLY A 59 -9.78 3.30 17.88
CA GLY A 59 -9.87 4.76 17.85
C GLY A 59 -8.54 5.47 18.11
N LEU A 60 -7.41 4.76 18.02
CA LEU A 60 -6.08 5.36 18.20
C LEU A 60 -5.59 5.96 16.88
N ARG A 61 -4.94 7.13 16.98
CA ARG A 61 -4.45 7.88 15.81
C ARG A 61 -3.21 7.20 15.21
N VAL A 62 -3.20 7.07 13.89
CA VAL A 62 -2.05 6.61 13.11
C VAL A 62 -1.46 7.81 12.37
N MET A 63 -0.23 8.16 12.75
CA MET A 63 0.52 9.22 12.09
C MET A 63 1.14 8.69 10.81
N ARG A 64 1.11 9.50 9.75
CA ARG A 64 1.82 9.23 8.50
C ARG A 64 2.93 10.27 8.30
N LYS A 65 3.99 9.87 7.61
CA LYS A 65 5.06 10.75 7.16
C LYS A 65 5.46 10.33 5.74
N THR A 66 5.53 11.29 4.84
CA THR A 66 6.04 11.07 3.48
C THR A 66 7.54 10.75 3.53
N ILE A 67 7.97 9.83 2.68
CA ILE A 67 9.39 9.48 2.51
C ILE A 67 9.87 10.22 1.26
N GLU A 68 10.77 11.20 1.44
CA GLU A 68 11.19 12.11 0.35
C GLU A 68 12.00 11.40 -0.76
N ASP A 69 12.67 10.29 -0.46
CA ASP A 69 13.50 9.51 -1.40
C ASP A 69 12.89 8.11 -1.69
N SER A 70 11.56 7.96 -1.57
CA SER A 70 10.94 6.68 -1.93
C SER A 70 10.82 6.55 -3.44
N ALA A 71 11.72 5.76 -4.04
CA ALA A 71 11.69 5.43 -5.46
C ALA A 71 10.65 4.33 -5.82
N THR A 72 9.99 3.74 -4.82
CA THR A 72 9.12 2.58 -5.01
C THR A 72 7.65 2.99 -4.93
N TYR A 73 6.98 2.98 -6.07
CA TYR A 73 5.54 3.20 -6.18
C TYR A 73 4.81 1.87 -6.38
N MET A 74 3.56 1.82 -5.91
CA MET A 74 2.67 0.69 -6.16
C MET A 74 1.64 1.09 -7.21
N ASP A 75 1.66 0.41 -8.35
CA ASP A 75 0.65 0.57 -9.39
C ASP A 75 -0.52 -0.38 -9.14
N VAL A 76 -1.73 0.15 -9.35
CA VAL A 76 -2.97 -0.64 -9.31
C VAL A 76 -3.51 -0.76 -10.73
N GLY A 77 -3.80 -1.99 -11.13
CA GLY A 77 -4.35 -2.30 -12.44
C GLY A 77 -5.62 -3.13 -12.35
N ALA A 78 -6.40 -3.12 -13.43
CA ALA A 78 -7.52 -4.03 -13.63
C ALA A 78 -7.14 -5.11 -14.64
N VAL A 79 -7.63 -6.33 -14.42
CA VAL A 79 -7.40 -7.48 -15.31
C VAL A 79 -8.72 -8.00 -15.86
N ALA A 80 -8.71 -8.37 -17.14
CA ALA A 80 -9.85 -8.95 -17.83
C ALA A 80 -9.47 -10.32 -18.43
N VAL A 81 -10.47 -11.18 -18.62
CA VAL A 81 -10.26 -12.48 -19.27
C VAL A 81 -9.78 -12.25 -20.70
N LYS A 82 -8.64 -12.86 -21.05
CA LYS A 82 -8.06 -12.75 -22.39
C LYS A 82 -9.07 -13.19 -23.45
N GLY A 83 -9.32 -12.33 -24.43
CA GLY A 83 -10.25 -12.60 -25.54
C GLY A 83 -11.73 -12.33 -25.25
N LYS A 84 -12.11 -12.00 -24.00
CA LYS A 84 -13.46 -11.53 -23.70
C LYS A 84 -13.56 -10.04 -24.05
N MET A 85 -14.51 -9.67 -24.91
CA MET A 85 -14.88 -8.26 -25.04
C MET A 85 -15.56 -7.79 -23.77
N LEU A 86 -15.07 -6.70 -23.19
CA LEU A 86 -15.69 -6.06 -22.03
C LEU A 86 -17.08 -5.57 -22.41
N ALA A 87 -18.08 -5.96 -21.62
CA ALA A 87 -19.41 -5.40 -21.68
C ALA A 87 -19.38 -3.90 -21.34
N GLU A 88 -20.40 -3.17 -21.76
CA GLU A 88 -20.49 -1.73 -21.50
C GLU A 88 -20.45 -1.41 -20.00
N SER A 89 -21.20 -2.16 -19.19
CA SER A 89 -21.20 -2.01 -17.72
C SER A 89 -19.82 -2.27 -17.09
N GLU A 90 -19.06 -3.25 -17.60
CA GLU A 90 -17.70 -3.53 -17.12
C GLU A 90 -16.75 -2.37 -17.45
N ARG A 91 -16.86 -1.80 -18.66
CA ARG A 91 -16.08 -0.64 -19.06
C ARG A 91 -16.43 0.60 -18.22
N MET A 92 -17.71 0.85 -17.97
CA MET A 92 -18.16 1.96 -17.13
C MET A 92 -17.58 1.89 -15.71
N VAL A 93 -17.53 0.71 -15.10
CA VAL A 93 -16.92 0.54 -13.78
C VAL A 93 -15.43 0.84 -13.82
N LEU A 94 -14.70 0.36 -14.84
CA LEU A 94 -13.26 0.64 -14.97
C LEU A 94 -12.97 2.13 -15.16
N ASP A 95 -13.79 2.82 -15.96
CA ASP A 95 -13.62 4.25 -16.21
C ASP A 95 -13.94 5.07 -14.95
N TYR A 96 -14.98 4.69 -14.19
CA TYR A 96 -15.25 5.27 -12.88
C TYR A 96 -14.08 5.08 -11.91
N LEU A 97 -13.54 3.86 -11.80
CA LEU A 97 -12.41 3.56 -10.92
C LEU A 97 -11.15 4.37 -11.29
N ARG A 98 -10.88 4.53 -12.59
CA ARG A 98 -9.76 5.37 -13.07
C ARG A 98 -9.93 6.84 -12.69
N GLY A 99 -11.15 7.35 -12.63
CA GLY A 99 -11.42 8.73 -12.23
C GLY A 99 -11.23 8.99 -10.74
N ILE A 100 -11.40 7.97 -9.88
CA ILE A 100 -11.32 8.14 -8.42
C ILE A 100 -9.99 7.68 -7.82
N ILE A 101 -9.27 6.76 -8.48
CA ILE A 101 -7.94 6.31 -8.04
C ILE A 101 -6.91 7.26 -8.63
N ILE A 102 -6.61 8.32 -7.88
CA ILE A 102 -5.69 9.39 -8.27
C ILE A 102 -4.33 9.14 -7.60
N ARG A 103 -3.23 9.41 -8.30
CA ARG A 103 -1.89 9.42 -7.70
C ARG A 103 -1.77 10.62 -6.76
N LEU A 104 -1.31 10.38 -5.54
CA LEU A 104 -1.17 11.43 -4.53
C LEU A 104 -0.18 12.54 -4.91
N ASP A 105 0.74 12.28 -5.84
CA ASP A 105 1.71 13.26 -6.34
C ASP A 105 1.14 14.22 -7.40
N ASP A 106 -0.07 13.99 -7.94
CA ASP A 106 -0.69 14.86 -8.95
C ASP A 106 -1.26 16.18 -8.37
N ASN A 107 -1.09 16.42 -7.05
CA ASN A 107 -1.55 17.62 -6.35
C ASN A 107 -0.42 18.36 -5.58
N ALA A 108 0.84 18.20 -6.00
CA ALA A 108 1.98 18.96 -5.46
C ALA A 108 2.35 20.14 -6.37
#